data_AF-A0AAZ3SWF5-F1
#
_entry.id   AF-A0AAZ3SWF5-F1
#
_cell.length_a   1.000
_cell.length_b   1.000
_cell.length_c   1.000
_cell.angle_alpha   90.00
_cell.angle_beta   90.00
_cell.angle_gamma   90.00
#
_symmetry.space_group_name_H-M   'P 1'
#
loop_
_entity.id
_entity.type
_entity.pdbx_description
1 polymer ?
#
loop_
_entity_poly.entity_id
_entity_poly.type
_entity_poly.pdbx_seq_one_letter_code
_entity_poly.pdbx_strand_id
1 'polypeptide(L)'
;MMGLAQLFKKYCLHHEAGKEQAQKISWIKDKLLHIYYQNSIDDKLLVEKIFAQYMVPHSLDTEEKMKCLYYLYACLDTNAVKALNEMWKCQNMLRGLVRELLDLHKLPASEANTTAMFGKLMTISKNLPDAGKAQDFMKRFNQVLGEDEKLRVQLDTLISPTCSCKQAELCVREITRKLTFPKQPTNPFLEMVKFLLERIAPVHIDSEAISALVKLLNKSIEGTADDDEEGVTPDTAIRSGLELLK
;
A
#
# COMPACT_ATOMS: atom_id res chain seq x y z
N MET A 1 17.11 -6.89 -5.06
CA MET A 1 15.63 -6.89 -4.97
C MET A 1 14.98 -6.35 -6.24
N MET A 2 15.27 -5.11 -6.67
CA MET A 2 14.66 -4.49 -7.86
C MET A 2 14.87 -5.28 -9.17
N GLY A 3 16.05 -5.87 -9.39
CA GLY A 3 16.29 -6.72 -10.57
C GLY A 3 15.37 -7.95 -10.61
N LEU A 4 15.10 -8.59 -9.47
CA LEU A 4 14.15 -9.71 -9.40
C LEU A 4 12.71 -9.24 -9.64
N ALA A 5 12.33 -8.06 -9.14
CA ALA A 5 11.01 -7.47 -9.40
C ALA A 5 10.79 -7.19 -10.90
N GLN A 6 11.82 -6.68 -11.59
CA GLN A 6 11.77 -6.47 -13.04
C GLN A 6 11.64 -7.79 -13.81
N LEU A 7 12.38 -8.82 -13.41
CA LEU A 7 12.26 -10.16 -14.00
C LEU A 7 10.86 -10.75 -13.78
N PHE A 8 10.30 -10.61 -12.58
CA PHE A 8 8.93 -11.05 -12.29
C PHE A 8 7.92 -10.36 -13.21
N LYS A 9 7.94 -9.02 -13.29
CA LYS A 9 7.02 -8.27 -14.15
C LYS A 9 7.14 -8.71 -15.61
N LYS A 10 8.37 -8.80 -16.12
CA LYS A 10 8.64 -9.12 -17.53
C LYS A 10 8.23 -10.55 -17.92
N TYR A 11 8.58 -11.53 -17.10
CA TYR A 11 8.48 -12.94 -17.49
C TYR A 11 7.39 -13.71 -16.76
N CYS A 12 7.01 -13.30 -15.54
CA CYS A 12 5.90 -13.93 -14.82
C CYS A 12 4.56 -13.23 -15.07
N LEU A 13 4.53 -11.90 -15.11
CA LEU A 13 3.29 -11.15 -15.31
C LEU A 13 2.94 -10.99 -16.80
N HIS A 14 3.92 -10.64 -17.65
CA HIS A 14 3.68 -10.45 -19.08
C HIS A 14 3.97 -11.69 -19.94
N HIS A 15 4.51 -12.75 -19.34
CA HIS A 15 4.88 -13.99 -20.03
C HIS A 15 5.71 -13.77 -21.32
N GLU A 16 6.61 -12.80 -21.36
CA GLU A 16 7.39 -12.46 -22.57
C GLU A 16 8.26 -13.63 -23.09
N ALA A 17 8.54 -14.63 -22.25
CA ALA A 17 9.26 -15.86 -22.61
C ALA A 17 8.37 -17.12 -22.60
N GLY A 18 7.04 -16.95 -22.54
CA GLY A 18 6.06 -18.03 -22.42
C GLY A 18 5.85 -18.54 -20.99
N LYS A 19 4.70 -19.19 -20.75
CA LYS A 19 4.27 -19.68 -19.42
C LYS A 19 5.21 -20.74 -18.84
N GLU A 20 5.81 -21.59 -19.68
CA GLU A 20 6.76 -22.62 -19.23
C GLU A 20 8.02 -22.01 -18.60
N GLN A 21 8.58 -20.96 -19.20
CA GLN A 21 9.76 -20.28 -18.64
C GLN A 21 9.39 -19.48 -17.39
N ALA A 22 8.18 -18.90 -17.34
CA ALA A 22 7.66 -18.23 -16.16
C ALA A 22 7.62 -19.15 -14.93
N GLN A 23 7.24 -20.43 -15.12
CA GLN A 23 7.21 -21.40 -14.02
C GLN A 23 8.59 -21.63 -13.38
N LYS A 24 9.68 -21.62 -14.15
CA LYS A 24 11.06 -21.81 -13.65
C LYS A 24 11.51 -20.72 -12.68
N ILE A 25 10.91 -19.54 -12.76
CA ILE A 25 11.21 -18.38 -11.91
C ILE A 25 10.02 -17.96 -11.04
N SER A 26 9.00 -18.82 -10.93
CA SER A 26 7.79 -18.56 -10.15
C SER A 26 8.08 -18.34 -8.66
N TRP A 27 9.22 -18.82 -8.14
CA TRP A 27 9.70 -18.61 -6.77
C TRP A 27 10.01 -17.14 -6.44
N ILE A 28 10.19 -16.27 -7.45
CA ILE A 28 10.58 -14.86 -7.23
C ILE A 28 9.53 -14.12 -6.40
N LYS A 29 8.24 -14.34 -6.66
CA LYS A 29 7.14 -13.68 -5.93
C LYS A 29 7.20 -13.95 -4.42
N ASP A 30 7.49 -15.18 -4.05
CA ASP A 30 7.55 -15.62 -2.66
C ASP A 30 8.78 -15.01 -1.98
N LYS A 31 9.95 -15.11 -2.63
CA LYS A 31 11.19 -14.53 -2.10
C LYS A 31 11.13 -13.02 -1.93
N LEU A 32 10.46 -12.30 -2.83
CA LEU A 32 10.27 -10.85 -2.68
C LEU A 32 9.41 -10.53 -1.46
N LEU A 33 8.30 -11.25 -1.24
CA LEU A 33 7.41 -11.02 -0.11
C LEU A 33 8.00 -11.48 1.23
N HIS A 34 8.80 -12.55 1.25
CA HIS A 34 9.48 -13.02 2.46
C HIS A 34 10.41 -11.97 3.07
N ILE A 35 10.88 -11.00 2.29
CA ILE A 35 11.72 -9.91 2.80
C ILE A 35 10.93 -9.00 3.76
N TYR A 36 9.60 -9.00 3.71
CA TYR A 36 8.78 -8.25 4.66
C TYR A 36 8.92 -8.74 6.11
N TYR A 37 9.48 -9.94 6.34
CA TYR A 37 9.84 -10.42 7.68
C TYR A 37 11.09 -9.75 8.27
N GLN A 38 11.88 -9.05 7.45
CA GLN A 38 13.05 -8.33 7.95
C GLN A 38 12.62 -7.18 8.87
N ASN A 39 13.43 -6.91 9.90
CA ASN A 39 13.17 -5.83 10.86
C ASN A 39 13.40 -4.43 10.27
N SER A 40 14.14 -4.34 9.16
CA SER A 40 14.46 -3.09 8.47
C SER A 40 13.20 -2.45 7.87
N ILE A 41 12.92 -1.21 8.26
CA ILE A 41 11.81 -0.43 7.68
C ILE A 41 12.05 -0.13 6.20
N ASP A 42 13.30 0.08 5.79
CA ASP A 42 13.68 0.33 4.40
C ASP A 42 13.37 -0.89 3.52
N ASP A 43 13.62 -2.11 4.03
CA ASP A 43 13.28 -3.34 3.31
C ASP A 43 11.76 -3.52 3.20
N LYS A 44 11.01 -3.28 4.29
CA LYS A 44 9.54 -3.35 4.26
C LYS A 44 8.94 -2.38 3.24
N LEU A 45 9.41 -1.14 3.24
CA LEU A 45 8.99 -0.10 2.30
C LEU A 45 9.35 -0.44 0.86
N LEU A 46 10.53 -1.03 0.64
CA LEU A 46 10.94 -1.49 -0.68
C LEU A 46 10.04 -2.62 -1.18
N VAL A 47 9.65 -3.56 -0.32
CA VAL A 47 8.71 -4.63 -0.67
C VAL A 47 7.31 -4.06 -0.98
N GLU A 48 6.80 -3.12 -0.18
CA GLU A 48 5.54 -2.40 -0.46
C GLU A 48 5.57 -1.75 -1.86
N LYS A 49 6.67 -1.07 -2.19
CA LYS A 49 6.88 -0.46 -3.51
C LYS A 49 6.97 -1.48 -4.64
N ILE A 50 7.70 -2.58 -4.41
CA ILE A 50 7.83 -3.67 -5.39
C ILE A 50 6.47 -4.28 -5.69
N PHE A 51 5.69 -4.56 -4.64
CA PHE A 51 4.35 -5.10 -4.76
C PHE A 51 3.47 -4.18 -5.63
N ALA A 52 3.44 -2.89 -5.32
CA ALA A 52 2.61 -1.91 -6.02
C ALA A 52 3.02 -1.60 -7.47
N GLN A 53 4.26 -1.87 -7.88
CA GLN A 53 4.77 -1.49 -9.20
C GLN A 53 5.03 -2.68 -10.15
N TYR A 54 5.34 -3.84 -9.57
CA TYR A 54 5.84 -4.99 -10.32
C TYR A 54 5.03 -6.26 -10.11
N MET A 55 4.41 -6.45 -8.94
CA MET A 55 3.63 -7.66 -8.66
C MET A 55 2.16 -7.46 -8.99
N VAL A 56 1.56 -6.38 -8.48
CA VAL A 56 0.21 -5.93 -8.81
C VAL A 56 0.31 -4.45 -9.20
N PRO A 57 0.62 -4.13 -10.46
CA PRO A 57 0.88 -2.76 -10.87
C PRO A 57 -0.34 -1.85 -10.65
N HIS A 58 -0.16 -0.79 -9.87
CA HIS A 58 -1.22 0.18 -9.57
C HIS A 58 -1.72 0.97 -10.79
N SER A 59 -0.96 0.95 -11.89
CA SER A 59 -1.32 1.57 -13.16
C SER A 59 -2.35 0.80 -13.97
N LEU A 60 -2.67 -0.44 -13.58
CA LEU A 60 -3.72 -1.23 -14.22
C LEU A 60 -5.11 -0.73 -13.83
N ASP A 61 -6.06 -0.91 -14.74
CA ASP A 61 -7.47 -0.68 -14.45
C ASP A 61 -7.97 -1.65 -13.37
N THR A 62 -9.05 -1.29 -12.67
CA THR A 62 -9.52 -2.02 -11.49
C THR A 62 -9.75 -3.51 -11.74
N GLU A 63 -10.35 -3.89 -12.87
CA GLU A 63 -10.62 -5.31 -13.19
C GLU A 63 -9.34 -6.10 -13.40
N GLU A 64 -8.40 -5.59 -14.22
CA GLU A 64 -7.12 -6.24 -14.49
C GLU A 64 -6.25 -6.30 -13.23
N LYS A 65 -6.22 -5.23 -12.45
CA LYS A 65 -5.49 -5.15 -11.18
C LYS A 65 -6.00 -6.19 -10.20
N MET A 66 -7.32 -6.38 -10.10
CA MET A 66 -7.91 -7.38 -9.21
C MET A 66 -7.77 -8.81 -9.74
N LYS A 67 -7.82 -9.03 -11.06
CA LYS A 67 -7.46 -10.32 -11.67
C LYS A 67 -6.02 -10.70 -11.31
N CYS A 68 -5.10 -9.76 -11.48
CA CYS A 68 -3.69 -9.92 -11.12
C CYS A 68 -3.50 -10.25 -9.63
N LEU A 69 -4.16 -9.51 -8.73
CA LEU A 69 -4.10 -9.76 -7.29
C LEU A 69 -4.66 -11.14 -6.92
N TYR A 70 -5.82 -11.49 -7.48
CA TYR A 70 -6.54 -12.74 -7.19
C TYR A 70 -5.68 -13.96 -7.49
N TYR A 71 -5.12 -14.04 -8.71
CA TYR A 71 -4.29 -15.18 -9.09
C TYR A 71 -2.90 -15.14 -8.47
N LEU A 72 -2.31 -13.95 -8.26
CA LEU A 72 -1.07 -13.84 -7.50
C LEU A 72 -1.24 -14.45 -6.11
N TYR A 73 -2.28 -14.04 -5.37
CA TYR A 73 -2.56 -14.51 -4.01
C TYR A 73 -2.76 -16.03 -3.97
N ALA A 74 -3.44 -16.61 -4.96
CA ALA A 74 -3.64 -18.04 -5.08
C ALA A 74 -2.35 -18.83 -5.38
N CYS A 75 -1.33 -18.19 -5.94
CA CYS A 75 -0.04 -18.82 -6.24
C CYS A 75 1.04 -18.61 -5.17
N LEU A 76 0.79 -17.78 -4.15
CA LEU A 76 1.76 -17.49 -3.08
C LEU A 76 1.90 -18.68 -2.12
N ASP A 77 3.12 -18.87 -1.61
CA ASP A 77 3.31 -19.77 -0.48
C ASP A 77 2.70 -19.19 0.83
N THR A 78 2.53 -20.04 1.83
CA THR A 78 1.91 -19.66 3.12
C THR A 78 2.62 -18.49 3.81
N ASN A 79 3.93 -18.37 3.66
CA ASN A 79 4.69 -17.30 4.31
C ASN A 79 4.59 -15.99 3.53
N ALA A 80 4.53 -16.04 2.20
CA ALA A 80 4.31 -14.89 1.35
C ALA A 80 2.89 -14.32 1.54
N VAL A 81 1.87 -15.18 1.69
CA VAL A 81 0.51 -14.77 2.08
C VAL A 81 0.51 -14.05 3.43
N LYS A 82 1.16 -14.63 4.45
CA LYS A 82 1.27 -13.99 5.78
C LYS A 82 1.98 -12.64 5.72
N ALA A 83 3.06 -12.53 4.95
CA ALA A 83 3.80 -11.28 4.75
C ALA A 83 2.92 -10.20 4.10
N LEU A 84 2.15 -10.56 3.06
CA LEU A 84 1.23 -9.64 2.39
C LEU A 84 0.09 -9.19 3.31
N ASN A 85 -0.49 -10.11 4.09
CA ASN A 85 -1.52 -9.76 5.07
C ASN A 85 -0.97 -8.85 6.18
N GLU A 86 0.26 -9.06 6.63
CA GLU A 86 0.92 -8.19 7.61
C GLU A 86 1.20 -6.80 7.02
N MET A 87 1.52 -6.71 5.73
CA MET A 87 1.69 -5.44 5.02
C MET A 87 0.41 -4.61 5.04
N TRP A 88 -0.74 -5.19 4.68
CA TRP A 88 -2.02 -4.47 4.72
C TRP A 88 -2.42 -4.08 6.15
N LYS A 89 -2.18 -4.95 7.14
CA LYS A 89 -2.40 -4.60 8.56
C LYS A 89 -1.56 -3.41 9.00
N CYS A 90 -0.28 -3.38 8.62
CA CYS A 90 0.62 -2.26 8.92
C CYS A 90 0.13 -0.94 8.29
N GLN A 91 -0.30 -0.98 7.02
CA GLN A 91 -0.87 0.20 6.35
C GLN A 91 -2.16 0.69 7.01
N ASN A 92 -3.07 -0.23 7.37
CA ASN A 92 -4.31 0.11 8.05
C ASN A 92 -4.06 0.70 9.45
N MET A 93 -3.14 0.11 10.22
CA MET A 93 -2.72 0.64 11.52
C MET A 93 -2.19 2.08 11.38
N LEU A 94 -1.33 2.32 10.39
CA LEU A 94 -0.75 3.65 10.15
C LEU A 94 -1.81 4.69 9.74
N ARG A 95 -2.79 4.31 8.89
CA ARG A 95 -3.96 5.16 8.59
C ARG A 95 -4.74 5.51 9.86
N GLY A 96 -4.92 4.55 10.77
CA GLY A 96 -5.55 4.77 12.07
C GLY A 96 -4.80 5.81 12.91
N LEU A 97 -3.47 5.69 13.01
CA LEU A 97 -2.64 6.65 13.74
C LEU A 97 -2.73 8.07 13.17
N VAL A 98 -2.75 8.21 11.83
CA VAL A 98 -2.91 9.51 11.17
C VAL A 98 -4.31 10.08 11.42
N ARG A 99 -5.35 9.24 11.44
CA ARG A 99 -6.71 9.67 11.77
C ARG A 99 -6.81 10.21 13.19
N GLU A 100 -6.26 9.48 14.16
CA GLU A 100 -6.21 9.93 15.55
C GLU A 100 -5.45 11.25 15.69
N LEU A 101 -4.35 11.44 14.94
CA LEU A 101 -3.63 12.72 14.91
C LEU A 101 -4.50 13.85 14.37
N LEU A 102 -5.25 13.63 13.29
CA LEU A 102 -6.18 14.61 12.72
C LEU A 102 -7.35 14.92 13.66
N ASP A 103 -7.84 13.94 14.40
CA ASP A 103 -8.90 14.16 15.40
C ASP A 103 -8.42 15.07 16.54
N LEU A 104 -7.14 14.95 16.95
CA LEU A 104 -6.55 15.86 17.93
C LEU A 104 -6.48 17.31 17.43
N HIS A 105 -6.32 17.55 16.12
CA HIS A 105 -6.39 18.90 15.52
C HIS A 105 -7.79 19.52 15.60
N LYS A 106 -8.84 18.71 15.78
CA LYS A 106 -10.23 19.19 15.94
C LYS A 106 -10.50 19.64 17.38
N LEU A 107 -9.65 19.28 18.34
CA LEU A 107 -9.80 19.63 19.75
C LEU A 107 -9.16 20.98 20.08
N PRO A 108 -9.65 21.71 21.10
CA PRO A 108 -8.98 22.90 21.60
C PRO A 108 -7.53 22.63 22.02
N ALA A 109 -6.66 23.61 21.84
CA ALA A 109 -5.27 23.51 22.28
C ALA A 109 -5.20 23.39 23.81
N SER A 110 -4.48 22.38 24.29
CA SER A 110 -4.20 22.16 25.71
C SER A 110 -2.89 21.39 25.86
N GLU A 111 -2.32 21.39 27.07
CA GLU A 111 -1.11 20.62 27.37
C GLU A 111 -1.31 19.11 27.17
N ALA A 112 -2.49 18.60 27.56
CA ALA A 112 -2.89 17.22 27.34
C ALA A 112 -2.99 16.89 25.84
N ASN A 113 -3.61 17.76 25.04
CA ASN A 113 -3.73 17.59 23.59
C ASN A 113 -2.33 17.60 22.92
N THR A 114 -1.47 18.53 23.31
CA THR A 114 -0.10 18.64 22.80
C THR A 114 0.72 17.39 23.10
N THR A 115 0.59 16.87 24.32
CA THR A 115 1.25 15.61 24.74
C THR A 115 0.73 14.42 23.96
N ALA A 116 -0.58 14.32 23.74
CA ALA A 116 -1.19 13.27 22.94
C ALA A 116 -0.72 13.31 21.48
N MET A 117 -0.70 14.50 20.86
CA MET A 117 -0.18 14.69 19.49
C MET A 117 1.27 14.22 19.39
N PHE A 118 2.12 14.63 20.33
CA PHE A 118 3.52 14.21 20.36
C PHE A 118 3.64 12.69 20.43
N GLY A 119 2.87 12.03 21.30
CA GLY A 119 2.84 10.57 21.38
C GLY A 119 2.46 9.88 20.06
N LYS A 120 1.48 10.43 19.32
CA LYS A 120 1.09 9.92 18.00
C LYS A 120 2.20 10.11 16.96
N LEU A 121 2.82 11.29 16.93
CA LEU A 121 3.93 11.59 16.03
C LEU A 121 5.13 10.64 16.25
N MET A 122 5.44 10.31 17.51
CA MET A 122 6.50 9.34 17.83
C MET A 122 6.20 7.95 17.28
N THR A 123 4.95 7.50 17.37
CA THR A 123 4.53 6.18 16.84
C THR A 123 4.51 6.17 15.31
N ILE A 124 4.04 7.25 14.67
CA ILE A 124 4.09 7.40 13.20
C ILE A 124 5.54 7.39 12.70
N SER A 125 6.45 8.09 13.38
CA SER A 125 7.85 8.20 12.95
C SER A 125 8.61 6.88 12.97
N LYS A 126 8.23 5.93 13.84
CA LYS A 126 8.79 4.57 13.86
C LYS A 126 8.42 3.72 12.64
N ASN A 127 7.44 4.17 11.87
CA ASN A 127 6.95 3.54 10.65
C ASN A 127 7.54 4.18 9.39
N LEU A 128 8.56 5.03 9.53
CA LEU A 128 9.23 5.74 8.45
C LEU A 128 10.74 5.48 8.48
N PRO A 129 11.46 5.65 7.35
CA PRO A 129 12.92 5.58 7.32
C PRO A 129 13.56 6.60 8.25
N ASP A 130 14.74 6.28 8.80
CA ASP A 130 15.49 7.18 9.70
C ASP A 130 14.60 7.79 10.79
N ALA A 131 14.15 6.95 11.73
CA ALA A 131 13.18 7.33 12.76
C ALA A 131 13.58 8.58 13.57
N GLY A 132 14.88 8.86 13.70
CA GLY A 132 15.38 10.08 14.33
C GLY A 132 15.01 11.33 13.52
N LYS A 133 15.37 11.37 12.24
CA LYS A 133 14.98 12.49 11.35
C LYS A 133 13.48 12.54 11.10
N ALA A 134 12.82 11.39 11.01
CA ALA A 134 11.38 11.31 10.80
C ALA A 134 10.61 12.04 11.91
N GLN A 135 11.03 11.95 13.17
CA GLN A 135 10.38 12.67 14.28
C GLN A 135 10.34 14.18 14.05
N ASP A 136 11.45 14.79 13.65
CA ASP A 136 11.51 16.24 13.44
C ASP A 136 10.71 16.67 12.22
N PHE A 137 10.74 15.88 11.13
CA PHE A 137 9.90 16.15 9.97
C PHE A 137 8.42 15.94 10.24
N MET A 138 8.03 14.95 11.05
CA MET A 138 6.64 14.74 11.45
C MET A 138 6.14 15.84 12.39
N LYS A 139 6.97 16.36 13.30
CA LYS A 139 6.63 17.56 14.09
C LYS A 139 6.39 18.77 13.19
N ARG A 140 7.28 18.99 12.21
CA ARG A 140 7.09 20.06 11.23
C ARG A 140 5.83 19.85 10.40
N PHE A 141 5.54 18.62 9.97
CA PHE A 141 4.32 18.32 9.22
C PHE A 141 3.08 18.61 10.06
N ASN A 142 3.11 18.27 11.36
CA ASN A 142 2.04 18.58 12.30
C ASN A 142 1.81 20.09 12.48
N GLN A 143 2.87 20.90 12.50
CA GLN A 143 2.75 22.36 12.52
C GLN A 143 2.04 22.88 11.27
N VAL A 144 2.45 22.40 10.08
CA VAL A 144 1.80 22.77 8.81
C VAL A 144 0.33 22.34 8.80
N LEU A 145 0.01 21.15 9.33
CA LEU A 145 -1.38 20.70 9.49
C LEU A 145 -2.15 21.61 10.45
N GLY A 146 -1.52 22.17 11.48
CA GLY A 146 -2.12 23.14 12.39
C GLY A 146 -2.58 24.43 11.69
N GLU A 147 -1.81 24.87 10.70
CA GLU A 147 -1.99 26.14 9.99
C GLU A 147 -2.87 26.03 8.73
N ASP A 148 -2.84 24.88 8.02
CA ASP A 148 -3.54 24.70 6.74
C ASP A 148 -4.72 23.71 6.87
N GLU A 149 -5.91 24.26 7.12
CA GLU A 149 -7.16 23.49 7.19
C GLU A 149 -7.45 22.71 5.90
N LYS A 150 -7.17 23.30 4.73
CA LYS A 150 -7.39 22.63 3.44
C LYS A 150 -6.45 21.42 3.29
N LEU A 151 -5.24 21.49 3.83
CA LEU A 151 -4.32 20.34 3.87
C LEU A 151 -4.86 19.23 4.78
N ARG A 152 -5.43 19.59 5.95
CA ARG A 152 -6.09 18.61 6.84
C ARG A 152 -7.25 17.90 6.14
N VAL A 153 -8.12 18.63 5.43
CA VAL A 153 -9.25 18.05 4.69
C VAL A 153 -8.78 17.07 3.61
N GLN A 154 -7.70 17.39 2.89
CA GLN A 154 -7.13 16.47 1.90
C GLN A 154 -6.55 15.21 2.55
N LEU A 155 -5.87 15.35 3.69
CA LEU A 155 -5.33 14.20 4.42
C LEU A 155 -6.45 13.33 5.03
N ASP A 156 -7.51 13.95 5.56
CA ASP A 156 -8.70 13.26 6.08
C ASP A 156 -9.41 12.46 4.97
N THR A 157 -9.54 13.06 3.78
CA THR A 157 -10.07 12.39 2.58
C THR A 157 -9.19 11.20 2.19
N LEU A 158 -7.86 11.36 2.17
CA LEU A 158 -6.91 10.31 1.79
C LEU A 158 -7.01 9.07 2.68
N ILE A 159 -7.19 9.26 3.99
CA ILE A 159 -7.26 8.17 4.97
C ILE A 159 -8.69 7.68 5.24
N SER A 160 -9.69 8.25 4.56
CA SER A 160 -11.08 7.82 4.70
C SER A 160 -11.24 6.35 4.27
N PRO A 161 -12.04 5.54 5.00
CA PRO A 161 -12.34 4.17 4.57
C PRO A 161 -13.07 4.10 3.22
N THR A 162 -13.67 5.21 2.76
CA THR A 162 -14.36 5.30 1.48
C THR A 162 -13.53 5.97 0.38
N CYS A 163 -12.25 6.23 0.63
CA CYS A 163 -11.36 6.84 -0.37
C CYS A 163 -11.07 5.84 -1.48
N SER A 164 -11.42 6.19 -2.72
CA SER A 164 -11.03 5.37 -3.89
C SER A 164 -9.55 5.54 -4.22
N CYS A 165 -8.96 4.57 -4.94
CA CYS A 165 -7.56 4.66 -5.38
C CYS A 165 -7.33 5.92 -6.23
N LYS A 166 -8.31 6.29 -7.06
CA LYS A 166 -8.28 7.51 -7.88
C LYS A 166 -8.32 8.78 -7.04
N GLN A 167 -9.17 8.82 -6.01
CA GLN A 167 -9.20 9.96 -5.08
C GLN A 167 -7.89 10.07 -4.30
N ALA A 168 -7.33 8.96 -3.86
CA ALA A 168 -6.07 8.93 -3.15
C ALA A 168 -4.92 9.52 -3.97
N GLU A 169 -4.82 9.17 -5.25
CA GLU A 169 -3.82 9.76 -6.17
C GLU A 169 -3.96 11.29 -6.24
N LEU A 170 -5.20 11.81 -6.34
CA LEU A 170 -5.47 13.24 -6.36
C LEU A 170 -5.05 13.91 -5.04
N CYS A 171 -5.44 13.33 -3.90
CA CYS A 171 -5.08 13.85 -2.57
C CYS A 171 -3.56 13.88 -2.37
N VAL A 172 -2.85 12.79 -2.70
CA VAL A 172 -1.38 12.71 -2.59
C VAL A 172 -0.72 13.79 -3.45
N ARG A 173 -1.19 13.96 -4.69
CA ARG A 173 -0.68 14.99 -5.60
C ARG A 173 -0.91 16.40 -5.04
N GLU A 174 -2.09 16.69 -4.51
CA GLU A 174 -2.42 17.99 -3.95
C GLU A 174 -1.63 18.32 -2.68
N ILE A 175 -1.53 17.37 -1.76
CA ILE A 175 -0.73 17.49 -0.53
C ILE A 175 0.74 17.74 -0.91
N THR A 176 1.30 16.93 -1.79
CA THR A 176 2.69 17.05 -2.26
C THR A 176 2.94 18.42 -2.91
N ARG A 177 2.03 18.87 -3.77
CA ARG A 177 2.14 20.18 -4.44
C ARG A 177 2.16 21.33 -3.43
N LYS A 178 1.32 21.28 -2.40
CA LYS A 178 1.29 22.30 -1.34
C LYS A 178 2.60 22.36 -0.57
N LEU A 179 3.11 21.20 -0.16
CA LEU A 179 4.34 21.08 0.64
C LEU A 179 5.63 21.32 -0.16
N THR A 180 5.54 21.43 -1.49
CA THR A 180 6.67 21.74 -2.36
C THR A 180 7.13 23.20 -2.22
N PHE A 181 6.27 24.11 -1.73
CA PHE A 181 6.61 25.53 -1.64
C PHE A 181 7.22 25.89 -0.27
N PRO A 182 8.31 26.67 -0.23
CA PRO A 182 9.10 27.16 -1.36
C PRO A 182 9.89 26.02 -2.06
N LYS A 183 9.99 26.08 -3.40
CA LYS A 183 10.67 25.04 -4.20
C LYS A 183 12.16 24.99 -3.84
N GLN A 184 12.62 23.83 -3.39
CA GLN A 184 14.02 23.58 -3.03
C GLN A 184 14.62 22.48 -3.93
N PRO A 185 15.92 22.55 -4.28
CA PRO A 185 16.60 21.51 -5.08
C PRO A 185 16.55 20.13 -4.43
N THR A 186 16.67 20.10 -3.10
CA THR A 186 16.45 18.92 -2.25
C THR A 186 15.50 19.33 -1.13
N ASN A 187 14.47 18.52 -0.89
CA ASN A 187 13.50 18.78 0.20
C ASN A 187 13.28 17.50 1.02
N PRO A 188 14.19 17.20 1.99
CA PRO A 188 14.10 15.99 2.81
C PRO A 188 12.80 15.90 3.62
N PHE A 189 12.22 17.05 3.99
CA PHE A 189 10.91 17.11 4.63
C PHE A 189 9.81 16.57 3.72
N LEU A 190 9.76 17.03 2.47
CA LEU A 190 8.77 16.56 1.50
C LEU A 190 8.94 15.06 1.21
N GLU A 191 10.18 14.58 1.07
CA GLU A 191 10.43 13.14 0.85
C GLU A 191 9.94 12.30 2.03
N MET A 192 10.14 12.77 3.27
CA MET A 192 9.61 12.08 4.46
C MET A 192 8.07 12.04 4.46
N VAL A 193 7.42 13.15 4.09
CA VAL A 193 5.96 13.18 3.98
C VAL A 193 5.47 12.28 2.85
N LYS A 194 6.17 12.22 1.71
CA LYS A 194 5.84 11.28 0.62
C LYS A 194 5.90 9.83 1.08
N PHE A 195 6.91 9.43 1.85
CA PHE A 195 6.95 8.08 2.44
C PHE A 195 5.69 7.80 3.27
N LEU A 196 5.26 8.74 4.12
CA LEU A 196 4.02 8.58 4.87
C LEU A 196 2.80 8.44 3.94
N LEU A 197 2.67 9.33 2.95
CA LEU A 197 1.55 9.36 2.01
C LEU A 197 1.45 8.06 1.20
N GLU A 198 2.57 7.55 0.69
CA GLU A 198 2.62 6.31 -0.09
C GLU A 198 2.15 5.09 0.72
N ARG A 199 2.39 5.08 2.04
CA ARG A 199 1.93 3.99 2.92
C ARG A 199 0.46 4.08 3.32
N ILE A 200 -0.07 5.30 3.48
CA ILE A 200 -1.46 5.50 3.93
C ILE A 200 -2.45 5.61 2.78
N ALA A 201 -2.00 5.89 1.55
CA ALA A 201 -2.87 5.95 0.38
C ALA A 201 -3.41 4.55 0.03
N PRO A 202 -4.71 4.39 -0.27
CA PRO A 202 -5.21 3.19 -0.93
C PRO A 202 -4.71 3.14 -2.38
N VAL A 203 -4.03 2.04 -2.73
CA VAL A 203 -3.43 1.83 -4.05
C VAL A 203 -4.11 0.67 -4.79
N HIS A 204 -4.43 -0.40 -4.06
CA HIS A 204 -5.04 -1.61 -4.62
C HIS A 204 -6.50 -1.79 -4.21
N ILE A 205 -6.82 -1.50 -2.95
CA ILE A 205 -8.09 -1.87 -2.33
C ILE A 205 -8.94 -0.63 -2.07
N ASP A 206 -10.10 -0.58 -2.73
CA ASP A 206 -11.23 0.32 -2.49
C ASP A 206 -12.55 -0.43 -2.78
N SER A 207 -13.70 0.26 -2.73
CA SER A 207 -15.01 -0.36 -2.95
C SER A 207 -15.18 -1.00 -4.34
N GLU A 208 -14.58 -0.41 -5.38
CA GLU A 208 -14.65 -0.94 -6.75
C GLU A 208 -13.77 -2.19 -6.88
N ALA A 209 -12.58 -2.17 -6.28
CA ALA A 209 -11.68 -3.31 -6.22
C ALA A 209 -12.32 -4.51 -5.50
N ILE A 210 -12.96 -4.30 -4.36
CA ILE A 210 -13.69 -5.37 -3.65
C ILE A 210 -14.81 -5.93 -4.52
N SER A 211 -15.57 -5.06 -5.21
CA SER A 211 -16.63 -5.50 -6.13
C SER A 211 -16.08 -6.34 -7.28
N ALA A 212 -14.92 -5.98 -7.83
CA ALA A 212 -14.26 -6.75 -8.88
C ALA A 212 -13.72 -8.11 -8.36
N LEU A 213 -13.15 -8.15 -7.15
CA LEU A 213 -12.72 -9.42 -6.54
C LEU A 213 -13.89 -10.37 -6.28
N VAL A 214 -15.02 -9.87 -5.77
CA VAL A 214 -16.22 -10.68 -5.56
C VAL A 214 -16.76 -11.24 -6.89
N LYS A 215 -16.75 -10.41 -7.96
CA LYS A 215 -17.13 -10.88 -9.30
C LYS A 215 -16.21 -11.99 -9.81
N LEU A 216 -14.89 -11.87 -9.61
CA LEU A 216 -13.93 -12.90 -9.99
C LEU A 216 -14.16 -14.21 -9.22
N LEU A 217 -14.33 -14.11 -7.89
CA LEU A 217 -14.65 -15.26 -7.05
C LEU A 217 -15.92 -15.98 -7.50
N ASN A 218 -16.99 -15.24 -7.83
CA ASN A 218 -18.23 -15.83 -8.34
C ASN A 218 -18.01 -16.56 -9.67
N LYS A 219 -17.23 -15.99 -10.60
CA LYS A 219 -16.88 -16.68 -11.86
C LYS A 219 -16.13 -17.99 -11.60
N SER A 220 -15.21 -18.03 -10.64
CA SER A 220 -14.50 -19.27 -10.28
C SER A 220 -15.44 -20.31 -9.67
N ILE A 221 -16.39 -19.88 -8.82
CA ILE A 221 -17.44 -20.76 -8.26
C ILE A 221 -18.35 -21.33 -9.35
N GLU A 222 -18.73 -20.50 -10.33
CA GLU A 222 -19.59 -20.88 -11.45
C GLU A 222 -18.85 -21.71 -12.51
N GLY A 223 -17.52 -21.83 -12.43
CA GLY A 223 -16.69 -22.52 -13.42
C GLY A 223 -16.55 -21.76 -14.74
N THR A 224 -16.75 -20.44 -14.73
CA THR A 224 -16.64 -19.55 -15.90
C THR A 224 -15.43 -18.62 -15.83
N ALA A 225 -14.53 -18.83 -14.87
CA ALA A 225 -13.27 -18.11 -14.77
C ALA A 225 -12.16 -18.81 -15.56
N ASP A 226 -11.09 -18.08 -15.86
CA ASP A 226 -9.93 -18.57 -16.60
C ASP A 226 -8.91 -19.25 -15.67
N ASP A 227 -9.34 -19.88 -14.57
CA ASP A 227 -8.46 -20.33 -13.48
C ASP A 227 -7.33 -21.26 -13.99
N ASP A 228 -7.70 -22.25 -14.79
CA ASP A 228 -6.73 -23.20 -15.38
C ASP A 228 -5.76 -22.50 -16.35
N GLU A 229 -6.22 -21.49 -17.08
CA GLU A 229 -5.35 -20.70 -17.97
C GLU A 229 -4.32 -19.90 -17.15
N GLU A 230 -4.74 -19.37 -15.99
CA GLU A 230 -3.87 -18.65 -15.05
C GLU A 230 -2.99 -19.60 -14.22
N GLY A 231 -3.12 -20.92 -14.42
CA GLY A 231 -2.28 -21.94 -13.81
C GLY A 231 -2.69 -22.29 -12.38
N VAL A 232 -3.94 -22.05 -12.01
CA VAL A 232 -4.50 -22.31 -10.67
C VAL A 232 -5.73 -23.20 -10.82
N THR A 233 -5.85 -24.24 -9.98
CA THR A 233 -7.09 -25.04 -9.99
C THR A 233 -8.27 -24.23 -9.44
N PRO A 234 -9.51 -24.45 -9.93
CA PRO A 234 -10.68 -23.74 -9.42
C PRO A 234 -10.86 -23.82 -7.89
N ASP A 235 -10.63 -24.98 -7.26
CA ASP A 235 -10.71 -25.11 -5.79
C ASP A 235 -9.67 -24.24 -5.07
N THR A 236 -8.44 -24.15 -5.60
CA THR A 236 -7.41 -23.28 -5.02
C THR A 236 -7.78 -21.80 -5.19
N ALA A 237 -8.22 -21.41 -6.39
CA ALA A 237 -8.65 -20.05 -6.68
C ALA A 237 -9.80 -19.61 -5.74
N ILE A 238 -10.82 -20.45 -5.57
CA ILE A 238 -11.97 -20.18 -4.67
C ILE A 238 -11.50 -20.04 -3.22
N ARG A 239 -10.70 -20.97 -2.70
CA ARG A 239 -10.20 -20.93 -1.31
C ARG A 239 -9.37 -19.68 -1.04
N SER A 240 -8.42 -19.38 -1.91
CA SER A 240 -7.55 -18.22 -1.82
C SER A 240 -8.33 -16.92 -1.97
N GLY A 241 -9.33 -16.88 -2.85
CA GLY A 241 -10.24 -15.75 -3.01
C GLY A 241 -11.07 -15.46 -1.76
N LEU A 242 -11.61 -16.50 -1.13
CA LEU A 242 -12.31 -16.37 0.15
C LEU A 242 -11.38 -15.92 1.28
N GLU A 243 -10.12 -16.34 1.27
CA GLU A 243 -9.12 -15.88 2.24
C GLU A 243 -8.73 -14.41 2.01
N LEU A 244 -8.58 -13.99 0.76
CA LEU A 244 -8.25 -12.62 0.39
C LEU A 244 -9.33 -11.60 0.81
N LEU A 245 -10.60 -12.03 0.88
CA LEU A 245 -11.73 -11.19 1.28
C LEU A 245 -11.96 -11.12 2.80
N LYS A 246 -11.16 -11.82 3.63
CA LYS A 246 -11.26 -11.81 5.09
C LYS A 246 -10.47 -10.67 5.72
#